data_AF-A0A813H9F0-F1
#
_entry.id   AF-A0A813H9F0-F1
#
_cell.length_a   1.000
_cell.length_b   1.000
_cell.length_c   1.000
_cell.angle_alpha   90.00
_cell.angle_beta   90.00
_cell.angle_gamma   90.00
#
_symmetry.space_group_name_H-M   'P 1'
#
loop_
_entity.id
_entity.type
_entity.pdbx_description
1 polymer ?
#
loop_
_entity_poly.entity_id
_entity_poly.type
_entity_poly.pdbx_seq_one_letter_code
_entity_poly.pdbx_strand_id
1 'polypeptide(L)'
;MCHHFMILTPALKHVDQGSTMSYNSWKKRGWCRAERAARFLSTRNTSMIIVESPLRLELAMAFDSLWCPAGSGDFTQDADKRQVGHLLKLLLTNKLQASLAMGKFHEYRVLLNLQRNLLHNLPIGSITEVVPILMADNDAVPPGGEKCTRMASQFMHQNGFTSIDEKDEGGWTPLCFAALNGDHVLIKGLLNLRADVNDCLSKTDPLFHFDRGMSVLAFCAMFSNNTAMKLLIAEKADLDASDCIGARSIDNGRRRGQLRGHQDTYG
;
A
#
# COMPACT_ATOMS: atom_id res chain seq x y z
N MET A 1 21.15 17.99 -10.35
CA MET A 1 19.81 17.36 -10.25
C MET A 1 19.45 17.25 -8.77
N CYS A 2 18.18 17.40 -8.38
CA CYS A 2 17.78 17.51 -6.97
C CYS A 2 17.63 16.13 -6.30
N HIS A 3 18.51 15.80 -5.36
CA HIS A 3 18.53 14.52 -4.62
C HIS A 3 17.63 14.52 -3.37
N HIS A 4 17.28 15.71 -2.89
CA HIS A 4 16.59 15.90 -1.62
C HIS A 4 15.28 16.66 -1.85
N PHE A 5 14.23 16.25 -1.16
CA PHE A 5 12.99 17.01 -1.07
C PHE A 5 12.88 17.59 0.33
N MET A 6 12.94 18.92 0.44
CA MET A 6 12.89 19.61 1.71
C MET A 6 11.46 20.02 2.03
N ILE A 7 10.98 19.62 3.21
CA ILE A 7 9.69 20.05 3.77
C ILE A 7 10.00 21.11 4.81
N LEU A 8 9.73 22.37 4.48
CA LEU A 8 9.91 23.49 5.40
C LEU A 8 8.64 23.66 6.23
N THR A 9 8.70 23.26 7.50
CA THR A 9 7.55 23.31 8.42
C THR A 9 7.90 23.96 9.74
N PRO A 10 8.35 25.23 9.74
CA PRO A 10 8.58 25.97 10.97
C PRO A 10 7.28 26.20 11.72
N ALA A 11 7.35 26.20 13.05
CA ALA A 11 6.23 26.52 13.92
C ALA A 11 5.90 28.03 13.82
N LEU A 12 5.03 28.40 12.88
CA LEU A 12 4.65 29.79 12.61
C LEU A 12 3.14 29.97 12.72
N LYS A 13 2.69 31.20 12.99
CA LYS A 13 1.28 31.55 12.95
C LYS A 13 0.89 31.96 11.53
N HIS A 14 -0.16 31.33 10.99
CA HIS A 14 -0.74 31.74 9.72
C HIS A 14 -1.34 33.14 9.89
N VAL A 15 -0.99 34.07 9.01
CA VAL A 15 -1.40 35.48 9.11
C VAL A 15 -2.92 35.63 9.07
N ASP A 16 -3.60 34.98 8.13
CA ASP A 16 -5.06 35.12 7.97
C ASP A 16 -5.90 34.23 8.89
N GLN A 17 -5.42 33.03 9.24
CA GLN A 17 -6.21 32.03 9.98
C GLN A 17 -5.86 31.98 11.48
N GLY A 18 -4.72 32.53 11.91
CA GLY A 18 -4.20 32.42 13.28
C GLY A 18 -3.82 31.00 13.73
N SER A 19 -3.99 30.00 12.85
CA SER A 19 -3.62 28.61 13.08
C SER A 19 -2.10 28.45 13.11
N THR A 20 -1.60 27.48 13.88
CA THR A 20 -0.16 27.17 13.90
C THR A 20 0.17 26.27 12.72
N MET A 21 1.02 26.77 11.84
CA MET A 21 1.67 25.99 10.79
C MET A 21 2.79 25.15 11.42
N SER A 22 2.80 23.85 11.15
CA SER A 22 3.81 22.90 11.62
C SER A 22 3.86 21.69 10.68
N TYR A 23 4.73 20.72 10.97
CA TYR A 23 4.72 19.46 10.21
C TYR A 23 3.36 18.76 10.30
N ASN A 24 2.68 18.86 11.45
CA ASN A 24 1.35 18.27 11.63
C ASN A 24 0.29 18.93 10.74
N SER A 25 0.31 20.26 10.59
CA SER A 25 -0.63 20.92 9.67
C SER A 25 -0.29 20.62 8.21
N TRP A 26 0.99 20.50 7.86
CA TRP A 26 1.44 20.16 6.51
C TRP A 26 1.02 18.72 6.13
N LYS A 27 1.27 17.73 7.00
CA LYS A 27 0.99 16.31 6.73
C LYS A 27 -0.49 15.99 6.56
N LYS A 28 -1.40 16.92 6.90
CA LYS A 28 -2.85 16.80 6.72
C LYS A 28 -3.34 17.24 5.34
N ARG A 29 -2.64 18.15 4.66
CA ARG A 29 -3.07 18.73 3.38
C ARG A 29 -2.99 17.73 2.22
N GLY A 30 -4.00 17.73 1.35
CA GLY A 30 -4.11 16.84 0.20
C GLY A 30 -2.91 16.92 -0.76
N TRP A 31 -2.55 18.14 -1.19
CA TRP A 31 -1.39 18.37 -2.06
C TRP A 31 -0.06 17.97 -1.42
N CYS A 32 0.14 18.26 -0.12
CA CYS A 32 1.35 17.87 0.60
C CYS A 32 1.51 16.34 0.70
N ARG A 33 0.40 15.63 0.92
CA ARG A 33 0.36 14.16 0.84
C ARG A 33 0.64 13.65 -0.57
N ALA A 34 0.16 14.35 -1.59
CA ALA A 34 0.45 14.03 -2.99
C ALA A 34 1.94 14.19 -3.31
N GLU A 35 2.60 15.23 -2.80
CA GLU A 35 4.06 15.42 -2.94
C GLU A 35 4.84 14.26 -2.30
N ARG A 36 4.46 13.85 -1.08
CA ARG A 36 5.08 12.69 -0.41
C ARG A 36 4.85 11.39 -1.18
N ALA A 37 3.63 11.17 -1.68
CA ALA A 37 3.32 10.02 -2.52
C ALA A 37 4.10 10.05 -3.85
N ALA A 38 4.27 11.22 -4.47
CA ALA A 38 5.09 11.38 -5.66
C ALA A 38 6.56 11.05 -5.40
N ARG A 39 7.08 11.35 -4.21
CA ARG A 39 8.44 10.94 -3.80
C ARG A 39 8.54 9.44 -3.60
N PHE A 40 7.56 8.83 -2.95
CA PHE A 40 7.47 7.39 -2.82
C PHE A 40 7.41 6.68 -4.19
N LEU A 41 6.69 7.27 -5.16
CA LEU A 41 6.53 6.77 -6.52
C LEU A 41 7.64 7.21 -7.49
N SER A 42 8.66 7.91 -7.02
CA SER A 42 9.83 8.23 -7.84
C SER A 42 10.57 6.94 -8.21
N THR A 43 11.04 6.86 -9.46
CA THR A 43 11.95 5.79 -9.93
C THR A 43 13.39 6.00 -9.44
N ARG A 44 13.67 7.18 -8.87
CA ARG A 44 14.97 7.55 -8.30
C ARG A 44 14.92 7.45 -6.79
N ASN A 45 16.03 7.03 -6.18
CA ASN A 45 16.18 7.07 -4.73
C ASN A 45 16.35 8.52 -4.28
N THR A 46 15.38 9.06 -3.54
CA THR A 46 15.40 10.44 -3.06
C THR A 46 15.02 10.48 -1.59
N SER A 47 15.79 11.19 -0.78
CA SER A 47 15.45 11.41 0.63
C SER A 47 14.53 12.61 0.79
N MET A 48 13.67 12.54 1.79
CA MET A 48 12.85 13.66 2.23
C MET A 48 13.40 14.16 3.56
N ILE A 49 13.58 15.47 3.69
CA ILE A 49 14.14 16.09 4.88
C ILE A 49 13.12 17.09 5.41
N ILE A 50 12.62 16.87 6.62
CA ILE A 50 11.77 17.81 7.35
C ILE A 50 12.69 18.81 8.05
N VAL A 51 12.39 20.10 7.88
CA VAL A 51 13.13 21.18 8.52
C VAL A 51 12.12 22.00 9.31
N GLU A 52 12.16 21.85 10.64
CA GLU A 52 11.30 22.61 11.56
C GLU A 52 12.03 23.86 12.08
N SER A 53 13.35 23.80 12.20
CA SER A 53 14.20 24.93 12.58
C SER A 53 15.61 24.72 12.06
N PRO A 54 16.50 25.75 12.11
CA PRO A 54 17.91 25.59 11.74
C PRO A 54 18.65 24.50 12.53
N LEU A 55 18.13 24.09 13.68
CA LEU A 55 18.73 23.08 14.56
C LEU A 55 17.96 21.75 14.58
N ARG A 56 16.82 21.66 13.89
CA ARG A 56 15.97 20.45 13.88
C ARG A 56 15.65 20.04 12.46
N LEU A 57 16.42 19.06 11.98
CA LEU A 57 16.27 18.41 10.68
C LEU A 57 16.04 16.92 10.87
N GLU A 58 15.05 16.36 10.20
CA GLU A 58 14.68 14.94 10.32
C GLU A 58 14.50 14.29 8.96
N LEU A 59 14.83 13.00 8.85
CA LEU A 59 14.58 12.23 7.64
C LEU A 59 13.12 11.75 7.63
N ALA A 60 12.35 12.20 6.64
CA ALA A 60 11.01 11.68 6.40
C ALA A 60 11.07 10.38 5.59
N MET A 61 10.27 9.40 6.02
CA MET A 61 10.12 8.13 5.32
C MET A 61 8.99 8.22 4.29
N ALA A 62 9.31 7.94 3.03
CA ALA A 62 8.36 8.05 1.93
C ALA A 62 7.18 7.04 2.03
N PHE A 63 7.38 5.91 2.72
CA PHE A 63 6.34 4.90 2.94
C PHE A 63 5.19 5.38 3.84
N ASP A 64 5.31 6.52 4.53
CA ASP A 64 4.19 7.18 5.23
C ASP A 64 2.97 7.41 4.32
N SER A 65 3.22 7.52 3.00
CA SER A 65 2.18 7.62 1.98
C SER A 65 1.18 6.45 2.00
N LEU A 66 1.60 5.28 2.49
CA LEU A 66 0.76 4.08 2.62
C LEU A 66 -0.33 4.28 3.69
N TRP A 67 -0.04 5.02 4.75
CA TRP A 67 -0.94 5.22 5.89
C TRP A 67 -1.75 6.51 5.81
N CYS A 68 -1.28 7.46 4.99
CA CYS A 68 -1.83 8.80 4.83
C CYS A 68 -1.98 9.13 3.34
N PRO A 69 -2.91 8.48 2.63
CA PRO A 69 -3.10 8.66 1.19
C PRO A 69 -3.57 10.07 0.88
N ALA A 70 -3.23 10.54 -0.33
CA ALA A 70 -3.48 11.91 -0.75
C ALA A 70 -4.96 12.26 -0.80
N GLY A 71 -5.83 11.36 -1.28
CA GLY A 71 -7.27 11.61 -1.38
C GLY A 71 -7.99 11.75 -0.04
N SER A 72 -7.36 11.30 1.06
CA SER A 72 -7.86 11.51 2.43
C SER A 72 -7.22 12.72 3.13
N GLY A 73 -6.52 13.58 2.40
CA GLY A 73 -6.01 14.84 2.91
C GLY A 73 -7.00 16.00 2.73
N ASP A 74 -6.75 17.09 3.43
CA ASP A 74 -7.56 18.30 3.39
C ASP A 74 -7.28 19.06 2.10
N PHE A 75 -8.30 19.17 1.24
CA PHE A 75 -8.25 19.98 0.02
C PHE A 75 -9.09 21.24 0.22
N THR A 76 -8.51 22.39 -0.10
CA THR A 76 -9.27 23.66 -0.14
C THR A 76 -10.31 23.62 -1.26
N GLN A 77 -9.95 23.03 -2.41
CA GLN A 77 -10.83 22.84 -3.56
C GLN A 77 -10.98 21.34 -3.85
N ASP A 78 -12.17 20.79 -3.67
CA ASP A 78 -12.41 19.35 -3.87
C ASP A 78 -12.12 18.87 -5.30
N ALA A 79 -12.27 19.77 -6.28
CA ALA A 79 -11.95 19.52 -7.69
C ALA A 79 -10.47 19.12 -7.93
N ASP A 80 -9.55 19.56 -7.07
CA ASP A 80 -8.12 19.23 -7.16
C ASP A 80 -7.85 17.74 -6.98
N LYS A 81 -8.73 16.99 -6.31
CA LYS A 81 -8.61 15.53 -6.17
C LYS A 81 -8.52 14.83 -7.53
N ARG A 82 -9.18 15.35 -8.56
CA ARG A 82 -9.08 14.81 -9.91
C ARG A 82 -7.68 15.01 -10.50
N GLN A 83 -7.07 16.18 -10.29
CA GLN A 83 -5.71 16.47 -10.77
C GLN A 83 -4.68 15.60 -10.04
N VAL A 84 -4.77 15.52 -8.71
CA VAL A 84 -3.93 14.65 -7.88
C VAL A 84 -4.10 13.18 -8.27
N GLY A 85 -5.32 12.73 -8.53
CA GLY A 85 -5.62 11.38 -8.99
C GLY A 85 -4.92 11.02 -10.30
N HIS A 86 -5.00 11.90 -11.31
CA HIS A 86 -4.29 11.70 -12.58
C HIS A 86 -2.77 11.68 -12.40
N LEU A 87 -2.23 12.62 -11.62
CA LEU A 87 -0.79 12.69 -11.35
C LEU A 87 -0.28 11.40 -10.69
N LEU A 88 -0.92 10.95 -9.61
CA LEU A 88 -0.48 9.76 -8.88
C LEU A 88 -0.67 8.49 -9.69
N LYS A 89 -1.75 8.38 -10.48
CA LYS A 89 -1.94 7.25 -11.40
C LYS A 89 -0.82 7.20 -12.45
N LEU A 90 -0.44 8.33 -13.03
CA LEU A 90 0.67 8.41 -13.98
C LEU A 90 2.00 8.00 -13.35
N LEU A 91 2.33 8.55 -12.17
CA LEU A 91 3.57 8.23 -11.46
C LEU A 91 3.64 6.75 -11.07
N LEU A 92 2.53 6.19 -10.57
CA LEU A 92 2.45 4.77 -10.23
C LEU A 92 2.60 3.89 -11.47
N THR A 93 1.94 4.23 -12.59
CA THR A 93 2.08 3.49 -13.85
C THR A 93 3.53 3.48 -14.33
N ASN A 94 4.19 4.64 -14.33
CA ASN A 94 5.60 4.76 -14.73
C ASN A 94 6.52 3.95 -13.82
N LYS A 95 6.28 3.96 -12.50
CA LYS A 95 7.08 3.16 -11.55
C LYS A 95 6.86 1.67 -11.76
N LEU A 96 5.63 1.22 -11.97
CA LEU A 96 5.33 -0.19 -12.26
C LEU A 96 6.04 -0.66 -13.53
N GLN A 97 5.98 0.12 -14.62
CA GLN A 97 6.68 -0.18 -15.86
C GLN A 97 8.21 -0.21 -15.68
N ALA A 98 8.76 0.75 -14.92
CA ALA A 98 10.19 0.79 -14.62
C ALA A 98 10.64 -0.42 -13.78
N SER A 99 9.86 -0.82 -12.75
CA SER A 99 10.15 -2.00 -11.94
C SER A 99 10.11 -3.28 -12.78
N LEU A 100 9.15 -3.43 -13.70
CA LEU A 100 9.12 -4.55 -14.66
C LEU A 100 10.34 -4.55 -15.58
N ALA A 101 10.68 -3.41 -16.18
CA ALA A 101 11.84 -3.29 -17.08
C ALA A 101 13.18 -3.59 -16.40
N MET A 102 13.29 -3.30 -15.09
CA MET A 102 14.47 -3.61 -14.28
C MET A 102 14.44 -5.01 -13.66
N GLY A 103 13.40 -5.83 -13.89
CA GLY A 103 13.25 -7.15 -13.28
C GLY A 103 12.95 -7.13 -11.78
N LYS A 104 12.51 -6.00 -11.22
CA LYS A 104 12.15 -5.85 -9.80
C LYS A 104 10.71 -6.33 -9.55
N PHE A 105 10.48 -7.63 -9.73
CA PHE A 105 9.14 -8.21 -9.68
C PHE A 105 8.45 -8.08 -8.32
N HIS A 106 9.19 -8.22 -7.22
CA HIS A 106 8.65 -8.03 -5.88
C HIS A 106 8.14 -6.59 -5.67
N GLU A 107 8.95 -5.57 -6.01
CA GLU A 107 8.51 -4.16 -5.95
C GLU A 107 7.27 -3.92 -6.82
N TYR A 108 7.27 -4.46 -8.04
CA TYR A 108 6.14 -4.37 -8.95
C TYR A 108 4.85 -4.95 -8.32
N ARG A 109 4.90 -6.18 -7.79
CA ARG A 109 3.75 -6.85 -7.16
C ARG A 109 3.26 -6.07 -5.95
N VAL A 110 4.15 -5.59 -5.09
CA VAL A 110 3.76 -4.78 -3.92
C VAL A 110 3.05 -3.49 -4.36
N LEU A 111 3.63 -2.74 -5.30
CA LEU A 111 3.05 -1.48 -5.79
C LEU A 111 1.72 -1.68 -6.53
N LEU A 112 1.60 -2.74 -7.34
CA LEU A 112 0.38 -3.08 -8.05
C LEU A 112 -0.76 -3.32 -7.06
N ASN A 113 -0.47 -4.02 -5.95
CA ASN A 113 -1.48 -4.36 -4.96
C ASN A 113 -1.75 -3.23 -3.96
N LEU A 114 -0.82 -2.30 -3.77
CA LEU A 114 -1.01 -1.08 -3.00
C LEU A 114 -1.75 0.02 -3.75
N GLN A 115 -2.01 -0.12 -5.06
CA GLN A 115 -2.63 0.94 -5.87
C GLN A 115 -3.95 1.45 -5.27
N ARG A 116 -4.76 0.57 -4.67
CA ARG A 116 -6.04 0.91 -4.04
C ARG A 116 -5.85 1.84 -2.84
N ASN A 117 -4.79 1.60 -2.08
CA ASN A 117 -4.43 2.39 -0.91
C ASN A 117 -3.81 3.72 -1.33
N LEU A 118 -2.90 3.72 -2.31
CA LEU A 118 -2.24 4.92 -2.82
C LEU A 118 -3.23 5.89 -3.49
N LEU A 119 -4.25 5.37 -4.17
CA LEU A 119 -5.28 6.14 -4.88
C LEU A 119 -6.59 6.29 -4.08
N HIS A 120 -6.58 5.92 -2.80
CA HIS A 120 -7.77 5.96 -1.94
C HIS A 120 -8.39 7.37 -1.89
N ASN A 121 -9.72 7.46 -2.00
CA ASN A 121 -10.52 8.69 -2.02
C ASN A 121 -10.20 9.67 -3.18
N LEU A 122 -9.57 9.20 -4.26
CA LEU A 122 -9.39 9.98 -5.49
C LEU A 122 -10.38 9.48 -6.57
N PRO A 123 -10.98 10.38 -7.37
CA PRO A 123 -11.94 10.02 -8.40
C PRO A 123 -11.23 9.48 -9.66
N ILE A 124 -10.51 8.37 -9.52
CA ILE A 124 -9.72 7.75 -10.59
C ILE A 124 -9.92 6.22 -10.59
N GLY A 125 -9.96 5.61 -11.78
CA GLY A 125 -10.04 4.16 -11.92
C GLY A 125 -8.70 3.46 -11.68
N SER A 126 -8.74 2.18 -11.31
CA SER A 126 -7.58 1.31 -11.13
C SER A 126 -6.69 1.21 -12.38
N ILE A 127 -5.46 0.76 -12.17
CA ILE A 127 -4.49 0.48 -13.21
C ILE A 127 -4.62 -1.01 -13.56
N THR A 128 -5.08 -1.31 -14.77
CA THR A 128 -5.31 -2.68 -15.27
C THR A 128 -4.45 -3.05 -16.47
N GLU A 129 -3.78 -2.07 -17.09
CA GLU A 129 -3.17 -2.19 -18.43
C GLU A 129 -1.64 -2.37 -18.40
N VAL A 130 -1.04 -2.62 -17.22
CA VAL A 130 0.44 -2.71 -17.15
C VAL A 130 0.98 -3.97 -17.83
N VAL A 131 0.26 -5.09 -17.68
CA VAL A 131 0.57 -6.35 -18.37
C VAL A 131 -0.63 -6.68 -19.26
N PRO A 132 -0.46 -6.74 -20.59
CA PRO A 132 -1.54 -7.11 -21.50
C PRO A 132 -2.11 -8.48 -21.12
N ILE A 133 -3.43 -8.57 -20.98
CA ILE A 133 -4.11 -9.84 -20.72
C ILE A 133 -4.14 -10.62 -22.03
N LEU A 134 -3.17 -11.50 -22.25
CA LEU A 134 -3.11 -12.42 -23.39
C LEU A 134 -3.82 -13.75 -23.07
N MET A 135 -4.96 -13.70 -22.36
CA MET A 135 -5.73 -14.90 -22.11
C MET A 135 -6.24 -15.42 -23.45
N ALA A 136 -5.76 -16.59 -23.88
CA ALA A 136 -6.41 -17.32 -24.95
C ALA A 136 -7.79 -17.74 -24.45
N ASP A 137 -8.84 -17.47 -25.24
CA ASP A 137 -10.25 -17.78 -24.93
C ASP A 137 -10.56 -19.30 -24.77
N ASN A 138 -9.56 -20.17 -24.62
CA ASN A 138 -9.70 -21.61 -24.94
C ASN A 138 -9.57 -22.62 -23.80
N ASP A 139 -9.42 -22.24 -22.53
CA ASP A 139 -9.49 -23.23 -21.45
C ASP A 139 -10.87 -23.25 -20.81
N ALA A 140 -11.60 -24.33 -21.09
CA ALA A 140 -12.96 -24.61 -20.65
C ALA A 140 -13.16 -24.41 -19.14
N VAL A 141 -13.98 -23.41 -18.78
CA VAL A 141 -14.37 -23.13 -17.39
C VAL A 141 -15.72 -23.80 -17.10
N PRO A 142 -15.84 -24.63 -16.04
CA PRO A 142 -17.12 -25.23 -15.64
C PRO A 142 -18.06 -24.20 -14.99
N PRO A 143 -19.38 -24.33 -15.17
CA PRO A 143 -20.35 -23.31 -14.76
C PRO A 143 -20.67 -23.40 -13.26
N GLY A 144 -20.61 -22.27 -12.54
CA GLY A 144 -21.12 -22.16 -11.16
C GLY A 144 -20.31 -21.34 -10.14
N GLY A 145 -19.12 -20.80 -10.49
CA GLY A 145 -18.23 -20.03 -9.58
C GLY A 145 -17.69 -18.71 -10.18
N GLU A 146 -18.40 -18.16 -11.17
CA GLU A 146 -17.90 -17.39 -12.32
C GLU A 146 -17.11 -16.10 -12.07
N LYS A 147 -17.31 -15.38 -10.95
CA LYS A 147 -16.66 -14.08 -10.75
C LYS A 147 -15.37 -14.17 -9.95
N CYS A 148 -15.40 -14.82 -8.79
CA CYS A 148 -14.26 -14.86 -7.87
C CYS A 148 -13.08 -15.62 -8.48
N THR A 149 -13.34 -16.75 -9.14
CA THR A 149 -12.30 -17.56 -9.79
C THR A 149 -11.66 -16.79 -10.95
N ARG A 150 -12.47 -16.12 -11.78
CA ARG A 150 -11.94 -15.30 -12.89
C ARG A 150 -11.10 -14.11 -12.39
N MET A 151 -11.56 -13.43 -11.34
CA MET A 151 -10.77 -12.36 -10.70
C MET A 151 -9.45 -12.89 -10.13
N ALA A 152 -9.46 -14.07 -9.50
CA ALA A 152 -8.26 -14.72 -9.01
C ALA A 152 -7.31 -15.09 -10.15
N SER A 153 -7.79 -15.71 -11.24
CA SER A 153 -6.95 -16.03 -12.41
C SER A 153 -6.35 -14.78 -13.06
N GLN A 154 -7.13 -13.71 -13.23
CA GLN A 154 -6.63 -12.44 -13.75
C GLN A 154 -5.57 -11.84 -12.82
N PHE A 155 -5.78 -11.90 -11.51
CA PHE A 155 -4.82 -11.44 -10.51
C PHE A 155 -3.51 -12.24 -10.58
N MET A 156 -3.59 -13.58 -10.65
CA MET A 156 -2.43 -14.45 -10.79
C MET A 156 -1.62 -14.08 -12.03
N HIS A 157 -2.28 -13.88 -13.17
CA HIS A 157 -1.64 -13.45 -14.41
C HIS A 157 -0.99 -12.06 -14.29
N GLN A 158 -1.70 -11.06 -13.76
CA GLN A 158 -1.16 -9.71 -13.60
C GLN A 158 0.04 -9.66 -12.65
N ASN A 159 0.07 -10.52 -11.63
CA ASN A 159 1.21 -10.63 -10.72
C ASN A 159 2.29 -11.60 -11.24
N GLY A 160 2.06 -12.30 -12.35
CA GLY A 160 3.00 -13.27 -12.92
C GLY A 160 3.24 -14.48 -12.01
N PHE A 161 2.21 -14.97 -11.31
CA PHE A 161 2.26 -16.21 -10.53
C PHE A 161 1.70 -17.38 -11.34
N THR A 162 2.33 -18.55 -11.19
CA THR A 162 1.92 -19.79 -11.86
C THR A 162 1.21 -20.76 -10.92
N SER A 163 1.47 -20.67 -9.62
CA SER A 163 0.86 -21.52 -8.58
C SER A 163 0.38 -20.70 -7.38
N ILE A 164 -0.68 -21.17 -6.72
CA ILE A 164 -1.34 -20.48 -5.60
C ILE A 164 -0.45 -20.36 -4.35
N ASP A 165 0.50 -21.30 -4.20
CA ASP A 165 1.45 -21.37 -3.09
C ASP A 165 2.85 -20.84 -3.47
N GLU A 166 2.99 -20.27 -4.67
CA GLU A 166 4.26 -19.76 -5.15
C GLU A 166 4.71 -18.57 -4.30
N LYS A 167 5.92 -18.68 -3.72
CA LYS A 167 6.55 -17.60 -2.96
C LYS A 167 7.50 -16.83 -3.85
N ASP A 168 7.38 -15.51 -3.81
CA ASP A 168 8.33 -14.64 -4.51
C ASP A 168 9.68 -14.52 -3.80
N GLU A 169 10.57 -13.69 -4.35
CA GLU A 169 11.90 -13.43 -3.78
C GLU A 169 11.85 -12.89 -2.34
N GLY A 170 10.82 -12.10 -2.02
CA GLY A 170 10.52 -11.57 -0.70
C GLY A 170 9.84 -12.58 0.23
N GLY A 171 9.49 -13.77 -0.27
CA GLY A 171 8.81 -14.81 0.50
C GLY A 171 7.30 -14.58 0.67
N TRP A 172 6.67 -13.85 -0.26
CA TRP A 172 5.24 -13.54 -0.30
C TRP A 172 4.51 -14.45 -1.29
N THR A 173 3.31 -14.91 -0.90
CA THR A 173 2.41 -15.65 -1.79
C THR A 173 1.35 -14.76 -2.42
N PRO A 174 0.63 -15.25 -3.46
CA PRO A 174 -0.54 -14.59 -4.01
C PRO A 174 -1.53 -14.09 -2.96
N LEU A 175 -1.76 -14.87 -1.89
CA LEU A 175 -2.70 -14.49 -0.84
C LEU A 175 -2.20 -13.31 0.01
N CYS A 176 -0.90 -13.24 0.31
CA CYS A 176 -0.28 -12.08 0.97
C CYS A 176 -0.50 -10.79 0.14
N PHE A 177 -0.30 -10.86 -1.18
CA PHE A 177 -0.55 -9.74 -2.08
C PHE A 177 -2.03 -9.36 -2.18
N ALA A 178 -2.95 -10.33 -2.17
CA ALA A 178 -4.38 -10.06 -2.17
C ALA A 178 -4.85 -9.41 -0.85
N ALA A 179 -4.30 -9.83 0.30
CA ALA A 179 -4.56 -9.21 1.59
C ALA A 179 -4.05 -7.76 1.66
N LEU A 180 -2.92 -7.49 1.03
CA LEU A 180 -2.40 -6.12 0.85
C LEU A 180 -3.38 -5.24 0.06
N ASN A 181 -3.99 -5.79 -1.01
CA ASN A 181 -5.01 -5.09 -1.81
C ASN A 181 -6.31 -4.85 -1.02
N GLY A 182 -6.67 -5.76 -0.12
CA GLY A 182 -7.86 -5.66 0.71
C GLY A 182 -9.17 -6.01 0.01
N ASP A 183 -9.13 -6.53 -1.22
CA ASP A 183 -10.32 -7.00 -1.90
C ASP A 183 -10.74 -8.39 -1.40
N HIS A 184 -11.75 -8.40 -0.53
CA HIS A 184 -12.35 -9.62 0.01
C HIS A 184 -12.88 -10.58 -1.07
N VAL A 185 -13.31 -10.09 -2.24
CA VAL A 185 -13.79 -10.95 -3.35
C VAL A 185 -12.62 -11.72 -3.96
N LEU A 186 -11.48 -11.04 -4.13
CA LEU A 186 -10.25 -11.66 -4.61
C LEU A 186 -9.71 -12.69 -3.60
N ILE A 187 -9.66 -12.32 -2.32
CA ILE A 187 -9.24 -13.24 -1.23
C ILE A 187 -10.12 -14.49 -1.25
N LYS A 188 -11.45 -14.33 -1.33
CA LYS A 188 -12.37 -15.47 -1.45
C LYS A 188 -12.09 -16.32 -2.68
N GLY A 189 -11.78 -15.70 -3.82
CA GLY A 189 -11.40 -16.39 -5.05
C GLY A 189 -10.14 -17.25 -4.88
N LEU A 190 -9.11 -16.72 -4.21
CA LEU A 190 -7.87 -17.46 -3.94
C LEU A 190 -8.07 -18.59 -2.92
N LEU A 191 -8.88 -18.38 -1.88
CA LEU A 191 -9.22 -19.43 -0.91
C LEU A 191 -10.03 -20.57 -1.56
N ASN A 192 -10.92 -20.27 -2.49
CA ASN A 192 -11.60 -21.30 -3.30
C ASN A 192 -10.63 -22.13 -4.15
N LEU A 193 -9.50 -21.54 -4.55
CA LEU A 193 -8.38 -22.21 -5.22
C LEU A 193 -7.43 -22.93 -4.25
N ARG A 194 -7.84 -23.06 -2.98
CA ARG A 194 -7.10 -23.74 -1.90
C ARG A 194 -5.82 -23.03 -1.43
N ALA A 195 -5.76 -21.70 -1.57
CA ALA A 195 -4.71 -20.93 -0.90
C ALA A 195 -4.75 -21.14 0.63
N ASP A 196 -3.59 -21.26 1.27
CA ASP A 196 -3.51 -21.37 2.73
C ASP A 196 -3.88 -20.04 3.41
N VAL A 197 -5.00 -20.05 4.15
CA VAL A 197 -5.51 -18.90 4.90
C VAL A 197 -4.53 -18.37 5.96
N ASN A 198 -3.64 -19.24 6.46
CA ASN A 198 -2.70 -18.94 7.53
C ASN A 198 -1.28 -18.64 7.04
N ASP A 199 -1.11 -18.41 5.74
CA ASP A 199 0.21 -18.15 5.19
C ASP A 199 0.81 -16.85 5.74
N CYS A 200 2.12 -16.76 5.66
CA CYS A 200 2.88 -15.68 6.25
C CYS A 200 4.16 -15.38 5.49
N LEU A 201 4.69 -14.17 5.73
CA LEU A 201 5.95 -13.74 5.15
C LEU A 201 7.08 -14.66 5.58
N SER A 202 7.76 -15.25 4.59
CA SER A 202 8.87 -16.15 4.88
C SER A 202 10.18 -15.39 5.16
N LYS A 203 10.27 -14.13 4.74
CA LYS A 203 11.41 -13.22 4.96
C LYS A 203 10.91 -11.83 5.34
N THR A 204 11.78 -11.03 5.94
CA THR A 204 11.51 -9.60 6.16
C THR A 204 11.56 -8.86 4.83
N ASP A 205 10.58 -8.02 4.57
CA ASP A 205 10.50 -7.23 3.35
C ASP A 205 11.58 -6.12 3.36
N PRO A 206 12.44 -6.04 2.34
CA PRO A 206 13.54 -5.08 2.32
C PRO A 206 13.10 -3.65 1.96
N LEU A 207 11.93 -3.48 1.34
CA LEU A 207 11.44 -2.19 0.82
C LEU A 207 10.48 -1.49 1.79
N PHE A 208 9.69 -2.29 2.52
CA PHE A 208 8.60 -1.86 3.37
C PHE A 208 8.77 -2.26 4.82
N HIS A 209 9.83 -3.01 5.14
CA HIS A 209 10.17 -3.45 6.50
C HIS A 209 9.05 -4.22 7.19
N PHE A 210 8.26 -4.98 6.42
CA PHE A 210 7.33 -5.94 6.99
C PHE A 210 8.10 -7.11 7.58
N ASP A 211 7.83 -7.40 8.85
CA ASP A 211 8.53 -8.43 9.60
C ASP A 211 8.22 -9.84 9.09
N ARG A 212 9.24 -10.69 9.07
CA ARG A 212 9.08 -12.12 8.82
C ARG A 212 8.02 -12.71 9.76
N GLY A 213 7.20 -13.62 9.26
CA GLY A 213 6.13 -14.26 10.03
C GLY A 213 4.84 -13.44 10.08
N MET A 214 4.81 -12.24 9.50
CA MET A 214 3.56 -11.48 9.36
C MET A 214 2.55 -12.28 8.53
N SER A 215 1.40 -12.59 9.13
CA SER A 215 0.34 -13.40 8.51
C SER A 215 -0.51 -12.59 7.52
N VAL A 216 -1.26 -13.29 6.66
CA VAL A 216 -2.28 -12.68 5.78
C VAL A 216 -3.29 -11.85 6.59
N LEU A 217 -3.72 -12.34 7.76
CA LEU A 217 -4.63 -11.62 8.64
C LEU A 217 -4.00 -10.33 9.18
N ALA A 218 -2.72 -10.39 9.56
CA ALA A 218 -1.98 -9.24 10.07
C ALA A 218 -1.89 -8.10 9.04
N PHE A 219 -1.74 -8.42 7.74
CA PHE A 219 -1.84 -7.43 6.66
C PHE A 219 -3.20 -6.75 6.62
N CYS A 220 -4.28 -7.53 6.63
CA CYS A 220 -5.63 -6.98 6.59
C CYS A 220 -5.92 -6.09 7.82
N ALA A 221 -5.41 -6.46 9.00
CA ALA A 221 -5.49 -5.65 10.21
C ALA A 221 -4.71 -4.34 10.09
N MET A 222 -3.48 -4.41 9.58
CA MET A 222 -2.63 -3.24 9.38
C MET A 222 -3.26 -2.22 8.43
N PHE A 223 -3.84 -2.68 7.31
CA PHE A 223 -4.50 -1.80 6.35
C PHE A 223 -5.96 -1.44 6.71
N SER A 224 -6.49 -1.96 7.83
CA SER A 224 -7.87 -1.76 8.29
C SER A 224 -8.92 -2.24 7.28
N ASN A 225 -8.60 -3.33 6.58
CA ASN A 225 -9.49 -3.99 5.62
C ASN A 225 -10.47 -4.90 6.38
N ASN A 226 -11.39 -4.30 7.14
CA ASN A 226 -12.28 -5.01 8.06
C ASN A 226 -13.11 -6.12 7.38
N THR A 227 -13.55 -5.91 6.14
CA THR A 227 -14.32 -6.93 5.39
C THR A 227 -13.46 -8.12 5.03
N ALA A 228 -12.21 -7.90 4.61
CA ALA A 228 -11.25 -8.96 4.34
C ALA A 228 -10.87 -9.72 5.61
N MET A 229 -10.66 -9.01 6.73
CA MET A 229 -10.42 -9.64 8.03
C MET A 229 -11.58 -10.55 8.45
N LYS A 230 -12.83 -10.06 8.38
CA LYS A 230 -14.01 -10.86 8.72
C LYS A 230 -14.11 -12.13 7.88
N LEU A 231 -13.77 -12.04 6.60
CA LEU A 231 -13.74 -13.18 5.70
C LEU A 231 -12.66 -14.20 6.10
N LEU A 232 -11.44 -13.75 6.36
CA LEU A 232 -10.35 -14.63 6.80
C LEU A 232 -10.68 -15.32 8.14
N ILE A 233 -11.29 -14.60 9.08
CA ILE A 233 -11.72 -15.16 10.38
C ILE A 233 -12.81 -16.22 10.18
N ALA A 234 -13.76 -15.99 9.27
CA ALA A 234 -14.79 -16.97 8.93
C ALA A 234 -14.19 -18.25 8.33
N GLU A 235 -13.10 -18.12 7.57
CA GLU A 235 -12.32 -19.21 6.98
C GLU A 235 -11.27 -19.81 7.95
N LYS A 236 -11.41 -19.53 9.26
CA LYS A 236 -10.56 -20.05 10.35
C LYS A 236 -9.10 -19.59 10.32
N ALA A 237 -8.85 -18.34 9.93
CA ALA A 237 -7.55 -17.72 10.13
C ALA A 237 -7.14 -17.69 11.61
N ASP A 238 -5.86 -17.98 11.87
CA ASP A 238 -5.26 -17.96 13.19
C ASP A 238 -5.11 -16.52 13.69
N LEU A 239 -5.79 -16.20 14.80
CA LEU A 239 -5.75 -14.90 15.46
C LEU A 239 -4.47 -14.70 16.30
N ASP A 240 -3.84 -15.81 16.69
CA ASP A 240 -2.74 -15.87 17.63
C ASP A 240 -1.38 -15.98 16.93
N ALA A 241 -1.40 -16.18 15.60
CA ALA A 241 -0.22 -16.13 14.76
C ALA A 241 0.57 -14.84 15.02
N SER A 242 1.86 -15.02 15.35
CA SER A 242 2.78 -13.95 15.69
C SER A 242 3.93 -13.85 14.69
N ASP A 243 4.38 -12.61 14.46
CA ASP A 243 5.57 -12.32 13.64
C ASP A 243 6.88 -12.60 14.41
N CYS A 244 8.03 -12.42 13.75
CA CYS A 244 9.34 -12.68 14.34
C CYS A 244 9.69 -11.77 15.53
N ILE A 245 8.95 -10.69 15.74
CA ILE A 245 9.10 -9.79 16.89
C ILE A 245 7.99 -10.00 17.93
N GLY A 246 7.23 -11.09 17.81
CA GLY A 246 6.25 -11.55 18.78
C GLY A 246 4.92 -10.80 18.75
N ALA A 247 4.66 -9.93 17.78
CA ALA A 247 3.35 -9.29 17.66
C ALA A 247 2.34 -10.22 17.04
N ARG A 248 1.19 -10.30 17.71
CA ARG A 248 0.04 -11.07 17.23
C ARG A 248 -0.62 -10.34 16.07
N SER A 249 -1.24 -11.12 15.19
CA SER A 249 -1.95 -10.62 14.01
C SER A 249 -2.97 -9.52 14.33
N ILE A 250 -3.64 -9.61 15.48
CA ILE A 250 -4.62 -8.62 15.95
C ILE A 250 -4.01 -7.32 16.49
N ASP A 251 -2.74 -7.35 16.94
CA ASP A 251 -2.06 -6.19 17.53
C ASP A 251 -1.50 -5.24 16.45
N ASN A 252 -1.35 -5.71 15.21
CA ASN A 252 -0.79 -4.90 14.11
C ASN A 252 -1.69 -3.70 13.74
N GLY A 253 -2.99 -3.75 14.02
CA GLY A 253 -3.86 -2.58 13.94
C GLY A 253 -3.47 -1.47 14.92
N ARG A 254 -3.00 -1.82 16.13
CA ARG A 254 -2.49 -0.86 17.13
C ARG A 254 -1.11 -0.32 16.76
N ARG A 255 -0.24 -1.15 16.17
CA ARG A 255 1.07 -0.70 15.64
C ARG A 255 0.92 0.38 14.57
N ARG A 256 -0.09 0.30 13.70
CA ARG A 256 -0.42 1.40 12.78
C ARG A 256 -0.73 2.70 13.53
N GLY A 257 -1.42 2.61 14.67
CA GLY A 257 -1.67 3.74 15.58
C GLY A 257 -0.40 4.30 16.21
N GLN A 258 0.57 3.46 16.60
CA GLN A 258 1.87 3.88 17.12
C GLN A 258 2.80 4.44 16.04
N LEU A 259 2.80 3.90 14.82
CA LEU A 259 3.50 4.49 13.67
C LEU A 259 2.90 5.86 13.30
N ARG A 260 1.58 6.06 13.52
CA ARG A 260 0.95 7.39 13.49
C ARG A 260 1.32 8.25 14.71
N GLY A 261 1.39 7.66 15.90
CA GLY A 261 1.58 8.33 17.18
C GLY A 261 3.02 8.74 17.48
N HIS A 262 4.04 8.02 16.97
CA HIS A 262 5.44 8.49 16.97
C HIS A 262 5.59 9.81 16.20
N GLN A 263 4.63 10.14 15.33
CA GLN A 263 4.54 11.44 14.65
C GLN A 263 3.78 12.53 15.44
N ASP A 264 3.22 12.19 16.60
CA ASP A 264 2.47 13.07 17.48
C ASP A 264 3.11 13.19 18.89
N THR A 265 4.05 12.30 19.27
CA THR A 265 4.74 12.29 20.59
C THR A 265 5.94 13.24 20.69
N TYR A 266 6.25 14.01 19.64
CA TYR A 266 7.33 15.01 19.66
C TYR A 266 6.82 16.42 19.29
N GLY A 267 5.55 16.69 19.60
CA GLY A 267 4.94 18.02 19.54
C GLY A 267 5.19 18.86 20.79
#